data_AF-A0A0M9EAW6-F1
#
_entry.id   AF-A0A0M9EAW6-F1
#
_cell.length_a   1.000
_cell.length_b   1.000
_cell.length_c   1.000
_cell.angle_alpha   90.00
_cell.angle_beta   90.00
_cell.angle_gamma   90.00
#
_symmetry.space_group_name_H-M   'P 1'
#
loop_
_entity.id
_entity.type
_entity.pdbx_description
1 polymer ?
#
loop_
_entity_poly.entity_id
_entity_poly.type
_entity_poly.pdbx_seq_one_letter_code
_entity_poly.pdbx_strand_id
1 'polypeptide(L)'
;MGLISMQEVVLKNDDNDTNIFFSHFLRMLKNEFKIQTEDLQSWGELIDLFRKKKSVFDSPLILVIDEFDRLPFNIINNLLSLFREMYLNRKSYLLHGLALVGIHSVFEGENTSGSPFNVQRYLHIEHLSFGEVKEIFDQYQKESSQRIEPDVIENLYKKTQGQPGLTGWFGELLTDKYNQNRHKTIDIEMWNHVYVNACEIEHNDIVQNIVSKAMSEYQSNIINLFTDSNIHFSLSNDWCNYMLMHGIIRYDDVEENNMSEYICRFSSPFIQTRLFHAFIDRIKENKEHAIHAFDPQVSLEDVTTNSNLNVPALLKHYKSYLARLKDSGLNTIQNQRRIEAIGHFHLYHWIKMALGIQRSIRPEFPIDSGTLYLHIEYEAKKGIIEIKSFTTLREAILARKQAAAYAKQSGYSDITIAMFAPITDEHVINQLSVNESINGINVHVVVIGQG
;
A
#
# COMPACT_ATOMS: atom_id res chain seq x y z
N MET A 1 -5.90 24.29 -25.39
CA MET A 1 -5.33 23.11 -24.69
C MET A 1 -5.98 21.90 -25.31
N GLY A 2 -5.22 20.82 -25.53
CA GLY A 2 -5.81 19.55 -25.94
C GLY A 2 -5.14 18.38 -25.22
N LEU A 3 -5.90 17.30 -25.07
CA LEU A 3 -5.52 16.07 -24.40
C LEU A 3 -5.57 14.92 -25.40
N ILE A 4 -4.49 14.16 -25.49
CA ILE A 4 -4.44 12.92 -26.27
C ILE A 4 -3.94 11.79 -25.37
N SER A 5 -4.37 10.54 -25.63
CA SER A 5 -3.97 9.37 -24.86
C SER A 5 -3.34 8.32 -25.76
N MET A 6 -2.17 7.80 -25.40
CA MET A 6 -1.47 6.78 -26.18
C MET A 6 -2.12 5.38 -26.08
N GLN A 7 -3.26 5.24 -25.38
CA GLN A 7 -4.05 4.00 -25.34
C GLN A 7 -4.36 3.42 -26.73
N GLU A 8 -4.61 4.28 -27.71
CA GLU A 8 -4.95 3.87 -29.07
C GLU A 8 -3.76 3.33 -29.86
N VAL A 9 -2.53 3.51 -29.38
CA VAL A 9 -1.30 3.11 -30.07
C VAL A 9 -1.00 1.64 -29.76
N VAL A 10 -1.29 0.77 -30.72
CA VAL A 10 -1.00 -0.67 -30.63
C VAL A 10 0.15 -0.99 -31.56
N LEU A 11 1.33 -1.17 -30.99
CA LEU A 11 2.56 -1.51 -31.71
C LEU A 11 2.89 -2.98 -31.47
N LYS A 12 3.26 -3.69 -32.53
CA LYS A 12 3.74 -5.08 -32.49
C LYS A 12 5.19 -5.01 -32.94
N ASN A 13 6.11 -5.55 -32.14
CA ASN A 13 7.56 -5.52 -32.38
C ASN A 13 7.95 -5.93 -33.82
N ASP A 14 7.94 -4.98 -34.76
CA ASP A 14 8.26 -5.12 -36.19
C ASP A 14 8.77 -3.76 -36.72
N ASP A 15 9.48 -3.77 -37.85
CA ASP A 15 10.12 -2.58 -38.47
C ASP A 15 9.15 -1.43 -38.86
N ASN A 16 7.82 -1.62 -38.73
CA ASN A 16 6.79 -0.64 -39.10
C ASN A 16 6.29 0.23 -37.93
N ASP A 17 6.86 0.09 -36.73
CA ASP A 17 6.34 0.76 -35.52
C ASP A 17 6.26 2.29 -35.64
N THR A 18 7.19 2.91 -36.36
CA THR A 18 7.21 4.37 -36.54
C THR A 18 6.06 4.86 -37.42
N ASN A 19 5.72 4.15 -38.50
CA ASN A 19 4.61 4.57 -39.38
C ASN A 19 3.26 4.34 -38.71
N ILE A 20 3.12 3.22 -37.97
CA ILE A 20 1.92 2.95 -37.17
C ILE A 20 1.76 4.08 -36.14
N PHE A 21 2.82 4.41 -35.41
CA PHE A 21 2.81 5.55 -34.49
C PHE A 21 2.38 6.85 -35.17
N PHE A 22 2.99 7.22 -36.30
CA PHE A 22 2.62 8.44 -37.03
C PHE A 22 1.15 8.48 -37.41
N SER A 23 0.61 7.38 -37.92
CA SER A 23 -0.80 7.32 -38.32
C SER A 23 -1.75 7.49 -37.12
N HIS A 24 -1.47 6.81 -36.00
CA HIS A 24 -2.28 6.92 -34.79
C HIS A 24 -2.12 8.28 -34.11
N PHE A 25 -0.89 8.78 -33.98
CA PHE A 25 -0.59 10.08 -33.37
C PHE A 25 -1.26 11.22 -34.13
N LEU A 26 -1.14 11.21 -35.46
CA LEU A 26 -1.79 12.20 -36.32
C LEU A 26 -3.30 12.13 -36.22
N ARG A 27 -3.88 10.92 -36.19
CA ARG A 27 -5.33 10.73 -36.01
C ARG A 27 -5.81 11.33 -34.69
N MET A 28 -5.08 11.13 -33.60
CA MET A 28 -5.41 11.73 -32.30
C MET A 28 -5.38 13.26 -32.35
N LEU A 29 -4.34 13.86 -32.95
CA LEU A 29 -4.27 15.30 -33.13
C LEU A 29 -5.39 15.84 -34.03
N LYS A 30 -5.70 15.15 -35.13
CA LYS A 30 -6.80 15.50 -36.03
C LYS A 30 -8.14 15.50 -35.29
N ASN A 31 -8.40 14.49 -34.45
CA ASN A 31 -9.64 14.39 -33.67
C ASN A 31 -9.73 15.48 -32.59
N GLU A 32 -8.67 15.66 -31.80
CA GLU A 32 -8.67 16.57 -30.66
C GLU A 32 -8.74 18.04 -31.10
N PHE A 33 -7.98 18.41 -32.13
CA PHE A 33 -7.89 19.80 -32.59
C PHE A 33 -8.74 20.11 -33.82
N LYS A 34 -9.43 19.12 -34.38
CA LYS A 34 -10.26 19.25 -35.61
C LYS A 34 -9.47 19.82 -36.80
N ILE A 35 -8.19 19.47 -36.88
CA ILE A 35 -7.27 19.93 -37.92
C ILE A 35 -7.32 19.01 -39.15
N GLN A 36 -7.01 19.56 -40.32
CA GLN A 36 -6.81 18.80 -41.55
C GLN A 36 -5.36 18.93 -42.00
N THR A 37 -4.70 17.80 -42.22
CA THR A 37 -3.29 17.73 -42.61
C THR A 37 -3.01 16.44 -43.36
N GLU A 38 -1.99 16.46 -44.21
CA GLU A 38 -1.45 15.28 -44.88
C GLU A 38 -0.90 14.26 -43.87
N ASP A 39 -0.77 13.02 -44.31
CA ASP A 39 -0.27 11.92 -43.47
C ASP A 39 1.22 12.06 -43.20
N LEU A 40 1.62 11.74 -41.98
CA LEU A 40 3.01 11.84 -41.52
C LEU A 40 3.82 10.63 -42.00
N GLN A 41 4.91 10.91 -42.71
CA GLN A 41 5.89 9.93 -43.20
C GLN A 41 7.25 10.04 -42.49
N SER A 42 7.49 11.14 -41.76
CA SER A 42 8.76 11.38 -41.08
C SER A 42 8.62 12.19 -39.79
N TRP A 43 9.60 12.05 -38.91
CA TRP A 43 9.74 12.87 -37.70
C TRP A 43 9.86 14.38 -38.02
N GLY A 44 10.43 14.72 -39.17
CA GLY A 44 10.55 16.09 -39.67
C GLY A 44 9.20 16.72 -40.04
N GLU A 45 8.25 15.93 -40.52
CA GLU A 45 6.89 16.40 -40.77
C GLU A 45 6.12 16.59 -39.47
N LEU A 46 6.34 15.72 -38.47
CA LEU A 46 5.71 15.85 -37.15
C LEU A 46 6.12 17.16 -36.46
N ILE A 47 7.41 17.53 -36.51
CA ILE A 47 7.87 18.80 -35.93
C ILE A 47 7.34 20.02 -36.70
N ASP A 48 7.15 19.88 -38.02
CA ASP A 48 6.61 20.94 -38.87
C ASP A 48 5.14 21.27 -38.54
N LEU A 49 4.34 20.31 -38.04
CA LEU A 49 2.98 20.56 -37.57
C LEU A 49 2.90 21.66 -36.50
N PHE A 50 3.93 21.78 -35.66
CA PHE A 50 3.99 22.76 -34.59
C PHE A 50 4.74 24.05 -34.97
N ARG A 51 5.40 24.09 -36.14
CA ARG A 51 6.25 25.20 -36.55
C ARG A 51 5.41 26.37 -37.05
N LYS A 52 5.54 27.57 -36.46
CA LYS A 52 4.68 28.74 -36.78
C LYS A 52 4.47 29.03 -38.27
N LYS A 53 5.49 28.78 -39.10
CA LYS A 53 5.45 29.04 -40.55
C LYS A 53 4.65 28.00 -41.36
N LYS A 54 4.46 26.81 -40.82
CA LYS A 54 3.78 25.66 -41.47
C LYS A 54 2.68 25.06 -40.61
N SER A 55 2.44 25.65 -39.44
CA SER A 55 1.61 25.03 -38.42
C SER A 55 0.17 24.99 -38.89
N VAL A 56 -0.48 23.88 -38.55
CA VAL A 56 -1.91 23.66 -38.72
C VAL A 56 -2.72 24.27 -37.57
N PHE A 57 -2.05 24.95 -36.63
CA PHE A 57 -2.65 25.61 -35.48
C PHE A 57 -2.53 27.13 -35.62
N ASP A 58 -3.59 27.86 -35.27
CA ASP A 58 -3.62 29.33 -35.36
C ASP A 58 -3.20 30.05 -34.07
N SER A 59 -2.97 29.30 -32.98
CA SER A 59 -2.68 29.85 -31.66
C SER A 59 -1.67 29.00 -30.88
N PRO A 60 -1.01 29.57 -29.86
CA PRO A 60 -0.13 28.80 -28.98
C PRO A 60 -0.87 27.63 -28.32
N LEU A 61 -0.26 26.45 -28.35
CA LEU A 61 -0.84 25.19 -27.93
C LEU A 61 -0.28 24.70 -26.59
N ILE A 62 -1.17 24.23 -25.72
CA ILE A 62 -0.81 23.39 -24.56
C ILE A 62 -1.30 21.98 -24.88
N LEU A 63 -0.38 21.02 -24.93
CA LEU A 63 -0.66 19.62 -25.22
C LEU A 63 -0.43 18.77 -23.96
N VAL A 64 -1.42 17.97 -23.59
CA VAL A 64 -1.27 16.92 -22.59
C VAL A 64 -1.30 15.57 -23.31
N ILE A 65 -0.29 14.74 -23.04
CA ILE A 65 -0.18 13.40 -23.59
C ILE A 65 -0.24 12.40 -22.44
N ASP A 66 -1.29 11.59 -22.42
CA ASP A 66 -1.49 10.56 -21.42
C ASP A 66 -0.97 9.19 -21.86
N GLU A 67 -0.63 8.34 -20.88
CA GLU A 67 -0.03 7.01 -21.03
C GLU A 67 1.21 6.96 -21.94
N PHE A 68 2.10 7.94 -21.80
CA PHE A 68 3.28 8.09 -22.65
C PHE A 68 4.23 6.88 -22.60
N ASP A 69 4.30 6.19 -21.46
CA ASP A 69 5.09 5.00 -21.16
C ASP A 69 4.66 3.73 -21.91
N ARG A 70 3.52 3.77 -22.62
CA ARG A 70 3.10 2.69 -23.53
C ARG A 70 3.87 2.67 -24.84
N LEU A 71 4.51 3.77 -25.20
CA LEU A 71 5.29 3.85 -26.42
C LEU A 71 6.60 3.07 -26.27
N PRO A 72 7.08 2.40 -27.34
CA PRO A 72 8.41 1.81 -27.37
C PRO A 72 9.50 2.86 -27.08
N PHE A 73 10.56 2.43 -26.40
CA PHE A 73 11.63 3.33 -25.92
C PHE A 73 12.28 4.16 -27.03
N ASN A 74 12.45 3.60 -28.23
CA ASN A 74 12.97 4.32 -29.39
C ASN A 74 12.05 5.47 -29.84
N ILE A 75 10.73 5.27 -29.84
CA ILE A 75 9.73 6.31 -30.17
C ILE A 75 9.73 7.39 -29.10
N ILE A 76 9.78 6.99 -27.82
CA ILE A 76 9.87 7.91 -26.69
C ILE A 76 11.11 8.82 -26.83
N ASN A 77 12.29 8.24 -27.07
CA ASN A 77 13.52 9.01 -27.22
C ASN A 77 13.47 10.00 -28.39
N ASN A 78 12.89 9.60 -29.52
CA ASN A 78 12.72 10.49 -30.67
C ASN A 78 11.76 11.64 -30.35
N LEU A 79 10.60 11.36 -29.73
CA LEU A 79 9.66 12.39 -29.32
C LEU A 79 10.28 13.38 -28.33
N LEU A 80 10.97 12.89 -27.30
CA LEU A 80 11.64 13.73 -26.31
C LEU A 80 12.69 14.63 -26.97
N SER A 81 13.45 14.11 -27.93
CA SER A 81 14.43 14.89 -28.70
C SER A 81 13.77 16.02 -29.50
N LEU A 82 12.65 15.74 -30.16
CA LEU A 82 11.87 16.74 -30.92
C LEU A 82 11.25 17.80 -30.01
N PHE A 83 10.62 17.38 -28.90
CA PHE A 83 10.06 18.30 -27.93
C PHE A 83 11.12 19.21 -27.32
N ARG A 84 12.33 18.68 -27.06
CA ARG A 84 13.47 19.47 -26.59
C ARG A 84 13.93 20.49 -27.63
N GLU A 85 13.99 20.14 -28.91
CA GLU A 85 14.32 21.11 -29.96
C GLU A 85 13.28 22.26 -29.99
N MET A 86 11.99 21.90 -29.96
CA MET A 86 10.91 22.90 -29.96
C MET A 86 10.97 23.81 -28.73
N TYR A 87 11.28 23.22 -27.58
CA TYR A 87 11.48 23.93 -26.34
C TYR A 87 12.67 24.91 -26.37
N LEU A 88 13.81 24.51 -26.95
CA LEU A 88 14.97 25.40 -27.06
C LEU A 88 14.72 26.55 -28.05
N ASN A 89 13.84 26.33 -29.03
CA ASN A 89 13.49 27.31 -30.06
C ASN A 89 12.02 27.76 -29.98
N ARG A 90 11.51 28.04 -28.77
CA ARG A 90 10.08 28.38 -28.53
C ARG A 90 9.52 29.49 -29.41
N LYS A 91 10.36 30.42 -29.89
CA LYS A 91 9.92 31.52 -30.77
C LYS A 91 9.45 31.01 -32.13
N SER A 92 9.96 29.86 -32.58
CA SER A 92 9.70 29.29 -33.91
C SER A 92 8.52 28.30 -33.93
N TYR A 93 8.04 27.86 -32.77
CA TYR A 93 7.00 26.84 -32.62
C TYR A 93 5.77 27.39 -31.87
N LEU A 94 4.60 26.80 -32.11
CA LEU A 94 3.35 27.10 -31.41
C LEU A 94 3.12 26.21 -30.20
N LEU A 95 3.83 25.10 -30.04
CA LEU A 95 3.78 24.29 -28.82
C LEU A 95 4.34 25.11 -27.64
N HIS A 96 3.44 25.66 -26.83
CA HIS A 96 3.73 26.55 -25.71
C HIS A 96 3.97 25.79 -24.41
N GLY A 97 3.20 24.71 -24.20
CA GLY A 97 3.30 23.84 -23.04
C GLY A 97 3.09 22.39 -23.42
N LEU A 98 3.78 21.49 -22.72
CA LEU A 98 3.67 20.04 -22.88
C LEU A 98 3.61 19.42 -21.48
N ALA A 99 2.61 18.59 -21.25
CA ALA A 99 2.56 17.70 -20.08
C ALA A 99 2.54 16.25 -20.58
N LEU A 100 3.47 15.43 -20.09
CA LEU A 100 3.52 14.00 -20.38
C LEU A 100 3.09 13.27 -19.11
N VAL A 101 2.05 12.45 -19.19
CA VAL A 101 1.48 11.66 -18.10
C VAL A 101 1.79 10.18 -18.35
N GLY A 102 2.06 9.44 -17.28
CA GLY A 102 2.56 8.06 -17.38
C GLY A 102 3.95 8.03 -18.01
N ILE A 103 4.97 8.55 -17.32
CA ILE A 103 6.38 8.53 -17.81
C ILE A 103 7.23 7.49 -17.06
N HIS A 104 6.60 6.49 -16.43
CA HIS A 104 7.24 5.63 -15.45
C HIS A 104 8.31 4.72 -16.09
N SER A 105 7.95 3.99 -17.16
CA SER A 105 8.88 3.08 -17.86
C SER A 105 10.06 3.79 -18.54
N VAL A 106 9.91 5.10 -18.79
CA VAL A 106 10.93 5.93 -19.45
C VAL A 106 12.18 6.11 -18.57
N PHE A 107 12.01 6.02 -17.25
CA PHE A 107 13.10 6.09 -16.29
C PHE A 107 13.75 4.72 -15.97
N GLU A 108 13.03 3.62 -16.19
CA GLU A 108 13.52 2.25 -15.97
C GLU A 108 14.39 1.71 -17.13
N GLY A 109 14.28 2.31 -18.32
CA GLY A 109 15.10 1.93 -19.48
C GLY A 109 16.59 2.28 -19.32
N GLU A 110 17.48 1.43 -19.83
CA GLU A 110 18.93 1.64 -19.86
C GLU A 110 19.32 2.93 -20.62
N ASN A 111 19.29 4.06 -19.93
CA ASN A 111 19.81 5.33 -20.43
C ASN A 111 21.35 5.30 -20.40
N THR A 112 21.97 4.59 -21.34
CA THR A 112 23.44 4.55 -21.52
C THR A 112 24.00 5.89 -22.03
N SER A 113 23.18 6.69 -22.70
CA SER A 113 23.45 8.11 -22.98
C SER A 113 22.63 8.95 -22.00
N GLY A 114 23.29 9.83 -21.23
CA GLY A 114 22.64 10.63 -20.18
C GLY A 114 21.28 11.21 -20.54
N SER A 115 20.46 11.44 -19.51
CA SER A 115 19.03 11.76 -19.60
C SER A 115 18.66 12.66 -20.79
N PRO A 116 17.80 12.22 -21.74
CA PRO A 116 17.26 13.10 -22.78
C PRO A 116 16.46 14.26 -22.15
N PHE A 117 16.01 14.05 -20.92
CA PHE A 117 15.42 15.01 -20.03
C PHE A 117 16.48 15.93 -19.39
N ASN A 118 16.51 17.17 -19.84
CA ASN A 118 16.61 18.28 -18.90
C ASN A 118 15.15 18.65 -18.52
N VAL A 119 14.43 17.78 -17.78
CA VAL A 119 13.13 18.23 -17.20
C VAL A 119 13.48 19.43 -16.34
N GLN A 120 12.98 20.62 -16.66
CA GLN A 120 13.15 21.73 -15.74
C GLN A 120 12.36 21.52 -14.44
N ARG A 121 11.26 20.74 -14.49
CA ARG A 121 10.39 20.42 -13.33
C ARG A 121 9.67 19.08 -13.53
N TYR A 122 10.02 18.08 -12.74
CA TYR A 122 9.15 16.92 -12.48
C TYR A 122 8.07 17.39 -11.50
N LEU A 123 6.79 17.24 -11.87
CA LEU A 123 5.68 17.52 -10.96
C LEU A 123 5.22 16.17 -10.40
N HIS A 124 5.61 15.88 -9.17
CA HIS A 124 5.00 14.78 -8.42
C HIS A 124 3.57 15.18 -8.08
N ILE A 125 2.59 14.34 -8.43
CA ILE A 125 1.20 14.53 -7.98
C ILE A 125 1.12 13.90 -6.59
N GLU A 126 1.06 14.76 -5.58
CA GLU A 126 0.93 14.33 -4.19
C GLU A 126 -0.45 13.74 -3.90
N HIS A 127 -0.54 12.98 -2.81
CA HIS A 127 -1.83 12.58 -2.28
C HIS A 127 -2.64 13.80 -1.82
N LEU A 128 -3.96 13.67 -1.86
CA LEU A 128 -4.86 14.71 -1.36
C LEU A 128 -4.62 14.91 0.14
N SER A 129 -4.60 16.17 0.57
CA SER A 129 -4.68 16.51 1.99
C SER A 129 -6.05 16.15 2.57
N PHE A 130 -6.13 16.04 3.90
CA PHE A 130 -7.44 15.86 4.56
C PHE A 130 -8.44 16.97 4.18
N GLY A 131 -7.95 18.21 4.03
CA GLY A 131 -8.78 19.34 3.63
C GLY A 131 -9.39 19.17 2.23
N GLU A 132 -8.59 18.72 1.26
CA GLU A 132 -9.06 18.46 -0.11
C GLU A 132 -10.02 17.26 -0.15
N VAL A 133 -9.74 16.17 0.57
CA VAL A 133 -10.67 15.04 0.68
C VAL A 133 -11.99 15.50 1.28
N LYS A 134 -11.95 16.26 2.38
CA LYS A 134 -13.16 16.82 3.00
C LYS A 134 -13.91 17.72 2.04
N GLU A 135 -13.22 18.57 1.28
CA GLU A 135 -13.83 19.46 0.30
C GLU A 135 -14.57 18.68 -0.79
N ILE A 136 -13.98 17.62 -1.33
CA ILE A 136 -14.62 16.74 -2.32
C ILE A 136 -15.94 16.16 -1.77
N PHE A 137 -15.93 15.64 -0.54
CA PHE A 137 -17.14 15.14 0.10
C PHE A 137 -18.15 16.24 0.42
N ASP A 138 -17.70 17.44 0.82
CA ASP A 138 -18.59 18.58 1.06
C ASP A 138 -19.29 19.05 -0.23
N GLN A 139 -18.60 19.04 -1.37
CA GLN A 139 -19.19 19.32 -2.68
C GLN A 139 -20.24 18.26 -3.04
N TYR A 140 -19.92 16.98 -2.90
CA TYR A 140 -20.86 15.88 -3.12
C TYR A 140 -22.12 16.01 -2.26
N GLN A 141 -21.97 16.30 -0.96
CA GLN A 141 -23.11 16.46 -0.04
C GLN A 141 -24.02 17.63 -0.47
N LYS A 142 -23.45 18.74 -0.94
CA LYS A 142 -24.21 19.90 -1.45
C LYS A 142 -24.99 19.57 -2.71
N GLU A 143 -24.38 18.86 -3.64
CA GLU A 143 -24.98 18.55 -4.95
C GLU A 143 -26.03 17.45 -4.86
N SER A 144 -25.76 16.41 -4.07
CA SER A 144 -26.64 15.23 -3.96
C SER A 144 -27.68 15.33 -2.84
N SER A 145 -27.51 16.26 -1.89
CA SER A 145 -28.22 16.32 -0.61
C SER A 145 -28.07 15.08 0.29
N GLN A 146 -27.18 14.14 -0.08
CA GLN A 146 -26.80 13.01 0.76
C GLN A 146 -25.99 13.52 1.95
N ARG A 147 -26.34 13.12 3.16
CA ARG A 147 -25.56 13.47 4.37
C ARG A 147 -24.51 12.40 4.67
N ILE A 148 -23.33 12.83 5.10
CA ILE A 148 -22.21 11.98 5.50
C ILE A 148 -21.69 12.48 6.85
N GLU A 149 -21.51 11.59 7.82
CA GLU A 149 -20.95 11.96 9.11
C GLU A 149 -19.45 12.32 9.00
N PRO A 150 -18.96 13.32 9.74
CA PRO A 150 -17.53 13.72 9.71
C PRO A 150 -16.56 12.56 9.99
N ASP A 151 -16.91 11.69 10.95
CA ASP A 151 -16.10 10.54 11.34
C ASP A 151 -15.88 9.56 10.18
N VAL A 152 -16.80 9.46 9.23
CA VAL A 152 -16.65 8.63 8.02
C VAL A 152 -15.54 9.20 7.13
N ILE A 153 -15.53 10.52 6.93
CA ILE A 153 -14.52 11.21 6.11
C ILE A 153 -13.15 11.11 6.79
N GLU A 154 -13.09 11.28 8.11
CA GLU A 154 -11.86 11.09 8.87
C GLU A 154 -11.30 9.68 8.77
N ASN A 155 -12.14 8.65 8.91
CA ASN A 155 -11.71 7.27 8.80
C ASN A 155 -11.27 6.91 7.37
N LEU A 156 -12.00 7.40 6.37
CA LEU A 156 -11.62 7.26 4.97
C LEU A 156 -10.24 7.85 4.71
N TYR A 157 -10.00 9.09 5.16
CA TYR A 157 -8.70 9.71 5.02
C TYR A 157 -7.61 8.94 5.76
N LYS A 158 -7.85 8.56 7.03
CA LYS A 158 -6.90 7.77 7.83
C LYS A 158 -6.50 6.47 7.12
N LYS A 159 -7.45 5.77 6.48
CA LYS A 159 -7.17 4.49 5.81
C LYS A 159 -6.56 4.64 4.43
N THR A 160 -6.93 5.66 3.66
CA THR A 160 -6.46 5.86 2.28
C THR A 160 -5.26 6.79 2.16
N GLN A 161 -4.97 7.58 3.19
CA GLN A 161 -3.95 8.63 3.21
C GLN A 161 -4.07 9.59 2.01
N GLY A 162 -5.31 9.86 1.59
CA GLY A 162 -5.61 10.79 0.50
C GLY A 162 -5.21 10.31 -0.89
N GLN A 163 -4.87 9.04 -1.08
CA GLN A 163 -4.58 8.49 -2.40
C GLN A 163 -5.80 8.72 -3.31
N PRO A 164 -5.69 9.49 -4.42
CA PRO A 164 -6.87 9.94 -5.18
C PRO A 164 -7.75 8.80 -5.69
N GLY A 165 -7.13 7.75 -6.25
CA GLY A 165 -7.84 6.59 -6.77
C GLY A 165 -8.60 5.80 -5.69
N LEU A 166 -8.00 5.61 -4.51
CA LEU A 166 -8.68 4.95 -3.39
C LEU A 166 -9.77 5.85 -2.79
N THR A 167 -9.51 7.15 -2.67
CA THR A 167 -10.47 8.13 -2.12
C THR A 167 -11.74 8.14 -2.98
N GLY A 168 -11.61 8.24 -4.30
CA GLY A 168 -12.72 8.18 -5.24
C GLY A 168 -13.46 6.85 -5.19
N TRP A 169 -12.72 5.73 -5.19
CA TRP A 169 -13.32 4.39 -5.12
C TRP A 169 -14.11 4.15 -3.83
N PHE A 170 -13.57 4.51 -2.66
CA PHE A 170 -14.33 4.45 -1.41
C PHE A 170 -15.56 5.39 -1.43
N GLY A 171 -15.44 6.55 -2.07
CA GLY A 171 -16.57 7.45 -2.33
C GLY A 171 -17.70 6.73 -3.08
N GLU A 172 -17.40 6.07 -4.21
CA GLU A 172 -18.37 5.28 -4.99
C GLU A 172 -19.00 4.16 -4.15
N LEU A 173 -18.17 3.40 -3.41
CA LEU A 173 -18.66 2.31 -2.56
C LEU A 173 -19.66 2.82 -1.51
N LEU A 174 -19.31 3.92 -0.84
CA LEU A 174 -20.12 4.51 0.23
C LEU A 174 -21.39 5.17 -0.28
N THR A 175 -21.37 5.77 -1.46
CA THR A 175 -22.44 6.67 -1.92
C THR A 175 -23.38 6.07 -2.96
N ASP A 176 -22.89 5.12 -3.76
CA ASP A 176 -23.66 4.50 -4.84
C ASP A 176 -23.87 3.00 -4.59
N LYS A 177 -22.81 2.23 -4.29
CA LYS A 177 -22.93 0.77 -4.22
C LYS A 177 -23.64 0.26 -2.97
N TYR A 178 -23.20 0.70 -1.79
CA TYR A 178 -23.73 0.23 -0.50
C TYR A 178 -24.83 1.13 0.07
N ASN A 179 -25.00 2.32 -0.48
CA ASN A 179 -26.05 3.25 -0.08
C ASN A 179 -27.37 2.95 -0.79
N GLN A 180 -28.12 1.99 -0.25
CA GLN A 180 -29.42 1.58 -0.80
C GLN A 180 -30.52 2.63 -0.61
N ASN A 181 -30.34 3.58 0.32
CA ASN A 181 -31.33 4.62 0.61
C ASN A 181 -30.64 5.98 0.80
N ARG A 182 -30.72 6.82 -0.24
CA ARG A 182 -30.09 8.14 -0.26
C ARG A 182 -30.62 9.15 0.78
N HIS A 183 -31.69 8.81 1.51
CA HIS A 183 -32.19 9.61 2.63
C HIS A 183 -31.55 9.23 3.98
N LYS A 184 -30.93 8.04 4.08
CA LYS A 184 -30.19 7.64 5.29
C LYS A 184 -28.83 8.35 5.28
N THR A 185 -28.42 8.89 6.42
CA THR A 185 -27.07 9.45 6.58
C THR A 185 -26.04 8.32 6.48
N ILE A 186 -24.94 8.55 5.76
CA ILE A 186 -23.80 7.64 5.72
C ILE A 186 -23.05 7.80 7.04
N ASP A 187 -23.14 6.78 7.89
CA ASP A 187 -22.65 6.74 9.26
C ASP A 187 -21.44 5.80 9.41
N ILE A 188 -20.87 5.75 10.62
CA ILE A 188 -19.71 4.89 10.91
C ILE A 188 -20.03 3.38 10.76
N GLU A 189 -21.29 2.98 10.92
CA GLU A 189 -21.72 1.59 10.71
C GLU A 189 -21.60 1.21 9.23
N MET A 190 -22.11 2.07 8.34
CA MET A 190 -21.95 1.92 6.89
C MET A 190 -20.47 1.88 6.51
N TRP A 191 -19.66 2.80 7.04
CA TRP A 191 -18.21 2.81 6.82
C TRP A 191 -17.55 1.46 7.17
N ASN A 192 -17.82 0.94 8.38
CA ASN A 192 -17.23 -0.31 8.83
C ASN A 192 -17.64 -1.50 7.93
N HIS A 193 -18.91 -1.52 7.49
CA HIS A 193 -19.39 -2.53 6.55
C HIS A 193 -18.68 -2.44 5.19
N VAL A 194 -18.60 -1.24 4.62
CA VAL A 194 -17.94 -0.98 3.35
C VAL A 194 -16.45 -1.29 3.42
N TYR A 195 -15.76 -0.90 4.49
CA TYR A 195 -14.33 -1.15 4.65
C TYR A 195 -14.00 -2.64 4.68
N VAL A 196 -14.78 -3.44 5.42
CA VAL A 196 -14.61 -4.90 5.43
C VAL A 196 -14.82 -5.48 4.03
N ASN A 197 -15.86 -5.06 3.33
CA ASN A 197 -16.12 -5.55 1.98
C ASN A 197 -15.03 -5.11 0.99
N ALA A 198 -14.55 -3.87 1.09
CA ALA A 198 -13.41 -3.35 0.33
C ALA A 198 -12.14 -4.19 0.55
N CYS A 199 -11.94 -4.70 1.77
CA CYS A 199 -10.82 -5.55 2.13
C CYS A 199 -10.98 -7.01 1.72
N GLU A 200 -12.17 -7.51 1.40
CA GLU A 200 -12.41 -8.96 1.24
C GLU A 200 -13.03 -9.34 -0.12
N ILE A 201 -14.04 -8.61 -0.59
CA ILE A 201 -14.88 -9.03 -1.73
C ILE A 201 -14.90 -8.04 -2.89
N GLU A 202 -14.57 -6.78 -2.66
CA GLU A 202 -14.62 -5.78 -3.71
C GLU A 202 -13.41 -5.89 -4.65
N HIS A 203 -13.70 -5.90 -5.95
CA HIS A 203 -12.68 -5.90 -6.98
C HIS A 203 -12.21 -4.48 -7.28
N ASN A 204 -10.90 -4.29 -7.34
CA ASN A 204 -10.29 -3.02 -7.72
C ASN A 204 -8.96 -3.30 -8.42
N ASP A 205 -8.87 -2.99 -9.72
CA ASP A 205 -7.71 -3.29 -10.55
C ASP A 205 -6.42 -2.60 -10.07
N ILE A 206 -6.53 -1.38 -9.51
CA ILE A 206 -5.39 -0.64 -8.96
C ILE A 206 -4.82 -1.42 -7.77
N VAL A 207 -5.68 -1.85 -6.85
CA VAL A 207 -5.28 -2.64 -5.67
C VAL A 207 -4.70 -3.98 -6.10
N GLN A 208 -5.30 -4.66 -7.09
CA GLN A 208 -4.78 -5.95 -7.58
C GLN A 208 -3.41 -5.79 -8.25
N ASN A 209 -3.19 -4.71 -9.01
CA ASN A 209 -1.89 -4.40 -9.59
C ASN A 209 -0.85 -4.12 -8.49
N ILE A 210 -1.18 -3.31 -7.47
CA ILE A 210 -0.31 -3.04 -6.31
C ILE A 210 0.07 -4.35 -5.61
N VAL A 211 -0.90 -5.23 -5.34
CA VAL A 211 -0.65 -6.54 -4.73
C VAL A 211 0.27 -7.38 -5.62
N SER A 212 0.01 -7.46 -6.92
CA SER A 212 0.85 -8.20 -7.86
C SER A 212 2.30 -7.70 -7.87
N LYS A 213 2.50 -6.38 -7.89
CA LYS A 213 3.84 -5.75 -7.89
C LYS A 213 4.58 -5.92 -6.57
N ALA A 214 3.88 -5.93 -5.43
CA ALA A 214 4.47 -6.24 -4.13
C ALA A 214 4.91 -7.70 -4.00
N MET A 215 4.37 -8.59 -4.84
CA MET A 215 4.70 -10.02 -4.90
C MET A 215 5.83 -10.34 -5.89
N SER A 216 6.58 -9.32 -6.34
CA SER A 216 7.75 -9.44 -7.21
C SER A 216 8.97 -10.01 -6.46
N GLU A 217 10.16 -9.94 -7.08
CA GLU A 217 11.43 -10.34 -6.48
C GLU A 217 11.75 -9.62 -5.15
N TYR A 218 11.18 -8.43 -4.93
CA TYR A 218 11.33 -7.62 -3.71
C TYR A 218 10.35 -7.97 -2.59
N GLN A 219 9.60 -9.08 -2.73
CA GLN A 219 8.66 -9.56 -1.71
C GLN A 219 9.29 -9.60 -0.29
N SER A 220 10.55 -10.02 -0.17
CA SER A 220 11.21 -10.12 1.13
C SER A 220 11.37 -8.76 1.81
N ASN A 221 11.60 -7.69 1.05
CA ASN A 221 11.72 -6.32 1.57
C ASN A 221 10.37 -5.82 2.10
N ILE A 222 9.27 -6.09 1.39
CA ILE A 222 7.93 -5.74 1.84
C ILE A 222 7.54 -6.50 3.10
N ILE A 223 7.87 -7.79 3.15
CA ILE A 223 7.68 -8.63 4.34
C ILE A 223 8.44 -8.05 5.54
N ASN A 224 9.68 -7.60 5.37
CA ASN A 224 10.45 -6.95 6.43
C ASN A 224 9.84 -5.61 6.87
N LEU A 225 9.20 -4.86 5.96
CA LEU A 225 8.54 -3.60 6.30
C LEU A 225 7.31 -3.78 7.21
N PHE A 226 6.70 -4.99 7.24
CA PHE A 226 5.68 -5.32 8.23
C PHE A 226 6.23 -5.49 9.65
N THR A 227 7.53 -5.76 9.79
CA THR A 227 8.17 -6.01 11.10
C THR A 227 9.01 -4.86 11.59
N ASP A 228 9.68 -4.17 10.66
CA ASP A 228 10.59 -3.08 10.95
C ASP A 228 10.08 -1.80 10.28
N SER A 229 9.63 -0.85 11.10
CA SER A 229 9.24 0.47 10.65
C SER A 229 10.44 1.38 10.40
N ASN A 230 11.65 1.02 10.79
CA ASN A 230 12.81 1.92 10.74
C ASN A 230 13.70 1.63 9.54
N ILE A 231 13.17 0.94 8.53
CA ILE A 231 13.90 0.68 7.29
C ILE A 231 14.21 2.00 6.59
N HIS A 232 15.49 2.29 6.39
CA HIS A 232 15.95 3.48 5.70
C HIS A 232 15.46 3.51 4.23
N PHE A 233 14.91 4.64 3.82
CA PHE A 233 14.48 4.90 2.45
C PHE A 233 15.62 5.55 1.64
N SER A 234 15.88 5.03 0.45
CA SER A 234 16.82 5.63 -0.49
C SER A 234 16.41 5.34 -1.94
N LEU A 235 16.38 6.37 -2.79
CA LEU A 235 16.14 6.20 -4.23
C LEU A 235 17.25 5.42 -4.95
N SER A 236 18.44 5.33 -4.36
CA SER A 236 19.53 4.49 -4.88
C SER A 236 19.31 3.00 -4.61
N ASN A 237 18.30 2.65 -3.83
CA ASN A 237 17.96 1.26 -3.56
C ASN A 237 16.82 0.83 -4.51
N ASP A 238 17.11 -0.14 -5.39
CA ASP A 238 16.21 -0.55 -6.47
C ASP A 238 14.80 -0.92 -5.95
N TRP A 239 14.71 -1.64 -4.82
CA TRP A 239 13.40 -1.99 -4.26
C TRP A 239 12.64 -0.77 -3.73
N CYS A 240 13.32 0.22 -3.15
CA CYS A 240 12.68 1.44 -2.66
C CYS A 240 12.11 2.24 -3.83
N ASN A 241 12.91 2.42 -4.88
CA ASN A 241 12.48 3.14 -6.08
C ASN A 241 11.29 2.42 -6.76
N TYR A 242 11.41 1.11 -6.98
CA TYR A 242 10.37 0.28 -7.58
C TYR A 242 9.05 0.33 -6.78
N MET A 243 9.13 0.19 -5.45
CA MET A 243 7.93 0.17 -4.60
C MET A 243 7.28 1.55 -4.47
N LEU A 244 8.08 2.62 -4.45
CA LEU A 244 7.56 4.00 -4.47
C LEU A 244 6.83 4.26 -5.78
N MET A 245 7.43 3.90 -6.92
CA MET A 245 6.85 4.09 -8.26
C MET A 245 5.52 3.36 -8.44
N HIS A 246 5.35 2.20 -7.82
CA HIS A 246 4.10 1.44 -7.86
C HIS A 246 3.09 1.84 -6.76
N GLY A 247 3.37 2.88 -5.96
CA GLY A 247 2.47 3.35 -4.90
C GLY A 247 2.28 2.35 -3.76
N ILE A 248 3.26 1.46 -3.54
CA ILE A 248 3.25 0.46 -2.46
C ILE A 248 3.80 1.08 -1.18
N ILE A 249 4.88 1.87 -1.31
CA ILE A 249 5.50 2.58 -0.20
C ILE A 249 5.52 4.09 -0.45
N ARG A 250 5.71 4.84 0.63
CA ARG A 250 6.16 6.23 0.67
C ARG A 250 7.35 6.34 1.63
N TYR A 251 7.85 7.54 1.84
CA TYR A 251 8.81 7.83 2.89
C TYR A 251 8.30 8.94 3.81
N ASP A 252 8.68 8.86 5.08
CA ASP A 252 8.50 9.93 6.04
C ASP A 252 9.90 10.49 6.41
N ASP A 253 9.97 11.80 6.67
CA ASP A 253 11.16 12.46 7.23
C ASP A 253 11.11 12.35 8.76
N VAL A 254 12.18 11.79 9.34
CA VAL A 254 12.37 11.71 10.78
C VAL A 254 13.61 12.52 11.15
N GLU A 255 13.40 13.61 11.87
CA GLU A 255 14.48 14.41 12.43
C GLU A 255 14.95 13.80 13.76
N GLU A 256 16.19 13.28 13.78
CA GLU A 256 16.88 12.92 15.02
C GLU A 256 18.23 13.66 15.11
N ASN A 257 18.47 14.34 16.23
CA ASN A 257 19.76 15.00 16.52
C ASN A 257 20.26 15.97 15.42
N ASN A 258 19.36 16.77 14.82
CA ASN A 258 19.65 17.68 13.68
C ASN A 258 20.07 16.97 12.37
N MET A 259 19.80 15.67 12.24
CA MET A 259 19.93 14.93 11.00
C MET A 259 18.55 14.43 10.57
N SER A 260 18.18 14.68 9.32
CA SER A 260 16.99 14.11 8.70
C SER A 260 17.31 12.73 8.15
N GLU A 261 16.59 11.72 8.62
CA GLU A 261 16.61 10.38 8.04
C GLU A 261 15.25 10.09 7.40
N TYR A 262 15.28 9.53 6.19
CA TYR A 262 14.07 9.10 5.51
C TYR A 262 13.85 7.62 5.77
N ILE A 263 12.63 7.25 6.15
CA ILE A 263 12.27 5.86 6.44
C ILE A 263 11.09 5.40 5.60
N CYS A 264 11.11 4.14 5.21
CA CYS A 264 10.08 3.49 4.42
C CYS A 264 8.77 3.36 5.21
N ARG A 265 7.66 3.58 4.53
CA ARG A 265 6.29 3.45 5.06
C ARG A 265 5.41 2.85 3.98
N PHE A 266 4.39 2.08 4.36
CA PHE A 266 3.34 1.74 3.40
C PHE A 266 2.62 3.01 2.93
N SER A 267 2.23 3.05 1.66
CA SER A 267 1.57 4.22 1.07
C SER A 267 0.30 4.62 1.83
N SER A 268 -0.49 3.63 2.27
CA SER A 268 -1.62 3.82 3.18
C SER A 268 -1.91 2.58 4.04
N PRO A 269 -2.59 2.74 5.20
CA PRO A 269 -3.03 1.59 6.01
C PRO A 269 -3.94 0.62 5.26
N PHE A 270 -4.74 1.09 4.30
CA PHE A 270 -5.54 0.22 3.45
C PHE A 270 -4.68 -0.67 2.56
N ILE A 271 -3.67 -0.11 1.87
CA ILE A 271 -2.72 -0.90 1.07
C ILE A 271 -1.96 -1.89 1.94
N GLN A 272 -1.48 -1.46 3.11
CA GLN A 272 -0.85 -2.36 4.09
C GLN A 272 -1.76 -3.53 4.48
N THR A 273 -3.04 -3.27 4.75
CA THR A 273 -4.03 -4.30 5.08
C THR A 273 -4.24 -5.28 3.92
N ARG A 274 -4.37 -4.77 2.70
CA ARG A 274 -4.55 -5.58 1.48
C ARG A 274 -3.35 -6.48 1.21
N LEU A 275 -2.14 -5.94 1.35
CA LEU A 275 -0.90 -6.71 1.25
C LEU A 275 -0.82 -7.77 2.35
N PHE A 276 -1.19 -7.41 3.59
CA PHE A 276 -1.17 -8.34 4.71
C PHE A 276 -2.05 -9.57 4.42
N HIS A 277 -3.28 -9.36 3.96
CA HIS A 277 -4.18 -10.46 3.58
C HIS A 277 -3.64 -11.30 2.41
N ALA A 278 -3.09 -10.68 1.38
CA ALA A 278 -2.50 -11.39 0.24
C ALA A 278 -1.30 -12.27 0.65
N PHE A 279 -0.46 -11.79 1.59
CA PHE A 279 0.64 -12.59 2.15
C PHE A 279 0.14 -13.76 3.00
N ILE A 280 -0.94 -13.58 3.76
CA ILE A 280 -1.58 -14.67 4.52
C ILE A 280 -2.06 -15.79 3.59
N ASP A 281 -2.73 -15.45 2.49
CA ASP A 281 -3.28 -16.47 1.59
C ASP A 281 -2.18 -17.30 0.93
N ARG A 282 -1.04 -16.68 0.57
CA ARG A 282 0.16 -17.42 0.14
C ARG A 282 0.73 -18.35 1.21
N ILE A 283 0.60 -18.00 2.49
CA ILE A 283 1.04 -18.88 3.59
C ILE A 283 0.07 -20.07 3.73
N LYS A 284 -1.24 -19.87 3.54
CA LYS A 284 -2.25 -20.94 3.56
C LYS A 284 -2.03 -21.98 2.47
N GLU A 285 -1.82 -21.53 1.23
CA GLU A 285 -1.59 -22.41 0.06
C GLU A 285 -0.42 -23.37 0.28
N ASN A 286 0.56 -22.98 1.09
CA ASN A 286 1.74 -23.80 1.40
C ASN A 286 1.56 -24.74 2.61
N LYS A 287 0.47 -24.66 3.39
CA LYS A 287 0.42 -25.25 4.75
C LYS A 287 -0.89 -25.90 5.20
N GLU A 288 -1.96 -25.91 4.40
CA GLU A 288 -3.31 -26.34 4.84
C GLU A 288 -3.43 -27.80 5.36
N HIS A 289 -2.40 -28.65 5.26
CA HIS A 289 -2.56 -30.10 5.46
C HIS A 289 -1.63 -30.73 6.50
N ALA A 290 -0.90 -29.92 7.28
CA ALA A 290 0.19 -30.43 8.11
C ALA A 290 -0.22 -30.85 9.54
N ILE A 291 -0.84 -29.98 10.34
CA ILE A 291 -1.14 -30.21 11.78
C ILE A 291 -2.36 -29.41 12.23
N HIS A 292 -3.20 -29.99 13.09
CA HIS A 292 -4.31 -29.30 13.75
C HIS A 292 -3.85 -28.12 14.63
N ALA A 293 -4.59 -27.00 14.58
CA ALA A 293 -4.27 -25.79 15.37
C ALA A 293 -4.18 -26.05 16.87
N PHE A 294 -4.98 -27.00 17.38
CA PHE A 294 -4.96 -27.48 18.75
C PHE A 294 -4.67 -28.98 18.85
N ASP A 295 -4.34 -29.42 20.06
CA ASP A 295 -4.47 -30.82 20.42
C ASP A 295 -5.98 -31.11 20.54
N PRO A 296 -6.53 -32.13 19.86
CA PRO A 296 -7.95 -32.46 19.94
C PRO A 296 -8.48 -32.67 21.37
N GLN A 297 -7.60 -32.87 22.35
CA GLN A 297 -7.96 -33.04 23.76
C GLN A 297 -7.96 -31.74 24.58
N VAL A 298 -7.56 -30.61 24.00
CA VAL A 298 -7.45 -29.32 24.69
C VAL A 298 -8.66 -28.44 24.40
N SER A 299 -9.36 -28.00 25.45
CA SER A 299 -10.43 -27.00 25.35
C SER A 299 -9.87 -25.57 25.47
N LEU A 300 -10.60 -24.58 24.94
CA LEU A 300 -10.27 -23.15 25.05
C LEU A 300 -10.87 -22.49 26.30
N GLU A 301 -11.31 -23.27 27.29
CA GLU A 301 -11.96 -22.74 28.49
C GLU A 301 -11.04 -21.77 29.24
N ASP A 302 -9.73 -22.04 29.30
CA ASP A 302 -8.74 -21.18 29.96
C ASP A 302 -8.61 -19.80 29.28
N VAL A 303 -8.81 -19.74 27.96
CA VAL A 303 -8.86 -18.50 27.16
C VAL A 303 -10.11 -17.67 27.48
N THR A 304 -11.22 -18.31 27.86
CA THR A 304 -12.50 -17.66 28.15
C THR A 304 -12.87 -17.67 29.63
N THR A 305 -11.93 -17.84 30.56
CA THR A 305 -12.23 -17.84 32.01
C THR A 305 -12.58 -16.46 32.59
N ASN A 306 -11.99 -15.38 32.05
CA ASN A 306 -12.09 -14.04 32.64
C ASN A 306 -13.16 -13.17 31.97
N SER A 307 -13.39 -11.95 32.49
CA SER A 307 -14.29 -10.96 31.84
C SER A 307 -13.79 -10.58 30.44
N ASN A 308 -12.47 -10.49 30.28
CA ASN A 308 -11.79 -10.30 29.01
C ASN A 308 -11.16 -11.61 28.53
N LEU A 309 -10.75 -11.64 27.27
CA LEU A 309 -10.08 -12.79 26.69
C LEU A 309 -8.71 -12.96 27.37
N ASN A 310 -8.41 -14.16 27.87
CA ASN A 310 -7.10 -14.47 28.44
C ASN A 310 -6.08 -14.70 27.31
N VAL A 311 -5.60 -13.61 26.74
CA VAL A 311 -4.64 -13.61 25.63
C VAL A 311 -3.32 -14.31 25.97
N PRO A 312 -2.73 -14.18 27.18
CA PRO A 312 -1.56 -14.96 27.56
C PRO A 312 -1.79 -16.48 27.49
N ALA A 313 -2.97 -16.97 27.90
CA ALA A 313 -3.32 -18.38 27.76
C ALA A 313 -3.43 -18.79 26.28
N LEU A 314 -4.03 -17.94 25.44
CA LEU A 314 -4.08 -18.16 24.00
C LEU A 314 -2.67 -18.30 23.38
N LEU A 315 -1.74 -17.41 23.75
CA LEU A 315 -0.35 -17.50 23.27
C LEU A 315 0.42 -18.70 23.82
N LYS A 316 0.05 -19.21 25.00
CA LYS A 316 0.58 -20.49 25.51
C LYS A 316 0.21 -21.65 24.58
N HIS A 317 -1.05 -21.71 24.14
CA HIS A 317 -1.49 -22.72 23.16
C HIS A 317 -0.76 -22.58 21.82
N TYR A 318 -0.48 -21.35 21.39
CA TYR A 318 0.33 -21.10 20.20
C TYR A 318 1.75 -21.66 20.34
N LYS A 319 2.41 -21.44 21.50
CA LYS A 319 3.74 -22.02 21.77
C LYS A 319 3.71 -23.56 21.75
N SER A 320 2.66 -24.18 22.29
CA SER A 320 2.45 -25.63 22.19
C SER A 320 2.23 -26.11 20.76
N TYR A 321 1.52 -25.34 19.93
CA TYR A 321 1.38 -25.63 18.51
C TYR A 321 2.73 -25.56 17.77
N LEU A 322 3.55 -24.53 18.04
CA LEU A 322 4.91 -24.42 17.47
C LEU A 322 5.80 -25.60 17.88
N ALA A 323 5.75 -26.03 19.14
CA ALA A 323 6.49 -27.20 19.61
C ALA A 323 6.08 -28.49 18.85
N ARG A 324 4.78 -28.71 18.62
CA ARG A 324 4.30 -29.86 17.85
C ARG A 324 4.71 -29.81 16.37
N LEU A 325 4.72 -28.62 15.77
CA LEU A 325 5.26 -28.42 14.41
C LEU A 325 6.74 -28.77 14.31
N LYS A 326 7.52 -28.41 15.34
CA LYS A 326 8.94 -28.75 15.42
C LYS A 326 9.13 -30.27 15.53
N ASP A 327 8.41 -30.90 16.44
CA ASP A 327 8.52 -32.34 16.74
C ASP A 327 8.11 -33.22 15.56
N SER A 328 7.16 -32.77 14.73
CA SER A 328 6.69 -33.55 13.57
C SER A 328 7.68 -33.57 12.39
N GLY A 329 8.87 -32.96 12.53
CA GLY A 329 9.84 -32.84 11.44
C GLY A 329 9.36 -31.93 10.29
N LEU A 330 8.16 -31.35 10.40
CA LEU A 330 7.68 -30.23 9.58
C LEU A 330 8.27 -28.92 10.11
N ASN A 331 9.53 -29.02 10.52
CA ASN A 331 10.34 -27.94 11.01
C ASN A 331 10.57 -27.01 9.83
N THR A 332 9.60 -26.12 9.61
CA THR A 332 9.66 -25.06 8.59
C THR A 332 10.75 -24.02 8.89
N ILE A 333 11.47 -24.21 10.00
CA ILE A 333 12.49 -23.34 10.60
C ILE A 333 13.91 -23.83 10.24
N GLN A 334 14.10 -24.35 9.02
CA GLN A 334 15.43 -24.75 8.51
C GLN A 334 16.07 -23.74 7.54
N ASN A 335 15.56 -22.50 7.46
CA ASN A 335 16.24 -21.41 6.73
C ASN A 335 16.20 -20.09 7.52
N GLN A 336 17.34 -19.74 8.10
CA GLN A 336 17.61 -18.68 9.09
C GLN A 336 17.35 -17.22 8.65
N ARG A 337 16.56 -16.94 7.60
CA ARG A 337 16.32 -15.55 7.13
C ARG A 337 14.85 -15.12 7.06
N ARG A 338 13.88 -15.98 7.38
CA ARG A 338 12.44 -15.68 7.17
C ARG A 338 11.59 -15.60 8.45
N ILE A 339 12.18 -15.83 9.62
CA ILE A 339 11.41 -16.18 10.83
C ILE A 339 10.70 -14.99 11.49
N GLU A 340 11.28 -13.80 11.42
CA GLU A 340 10.74 -12.64 12.14
C GLU A 340 9.46 -12.11 11.50
N ALA A 341 9.47 -11.95 10.19
CA ALA A 341 8.29 -11.50 9.46
C ALA A 341 7.22 -12.58 9.27
N ILE A 342 7.55 -13.85 9.43
CA ILE A 342 6.56 -14.94 9.51
C ILE A 342 5.77 -14.86 10.83
N GLY A 343 6.29 -14.28 11.91
CA GLY A 343 5.61 -14.22 13.21
C GLY A 343 4.25 -13.54 13.16
N HIS A 344 4.18 -12.35 12.55
CA HIS A 344 2.94 -11.58 12.35
C HIS A 344 1.89 -12.37 11.56
N PHE A 345 2.33 -12.95 10.44
CA PHE A 345 1.44 -13.68 9.56
C PHE A 345 1.00 -15.03 10.13
N HIS A 346 1.92 -15.78 10.72
CA HIS A 346 1.70 -17.11 11.24
C HIS A 346 0.86 -17.10 12.51
N LEU A 347 1.11 -16.15 13.42
CA LEU A 347 0.27 -16.00 14.61
C LEU A 347 -1.16 -15.62 14.20
N TYR A 348 -1.33 -14.64 13.32
CA TYR A 348 -2.66 -14.27 12.81
C TYR A 348 -3.38 -15.46 12.17
N HIS A 349 -2.67 -16.21 11.31
CA HIS A 349 -3.22 -17.40 10.66
C HIS A 349 -3.60 -18.48 11.68
N TRP A 350 -2.74 -18.77 12.65
CA TRP A 350 -2.99 -19.76 13.68
C TRP A 350 -4.19 -19.36 14.55
N ILE A 351 -4.31 -18.10 14.98
CA ILE A 351 -5.48 -17.66 15.76
C ILE A 351 -6.77 -17.81 14.94
N LYS A 352 -6.73 -17.52 13.61
CA LYS A 352 -7.88 -17.76 12.72
C LYS A 352 -8.29 -19.23 12.68
N MET A 353 -7.32 -20.14 12.58
CA MET A 353 -7.59 -21.58 12.61
C MET A 353 -8.12 -22.02 13.97
N ALA A 354 -7.52 -21.50 15.05
CA ALA A 354 -7.83 -21.83 16.42
C ALA A 354 -9.27 -21.43 16.82
N LEU A 355 -9.63 -20.17 16.61
CA LEU A 355 -10.94 -19.66 17.05
C LEU A 355 -12.08 -20.04 16.10
N GLY A 356 -11.78 -20.62 14.93
CA GLY A 356 -12.76 -21.19 14.01
C GLY A 356 -13.73 -20.18 13.35
N ILE A 357 -13.61 -18.89 13.65
CA ILE A 357 -14.54 -17.84 13.21
C ILE A 357 -13.73 -16.73 12.51
N GLN A 358 -13.93 -16.57 11.20
CA GLN A 358 -13.22 -15.56 10.40
C GLN A 358 -13.42 -14.11 10.89
N ARG A 359 -14.53 -13.83 11.58
CA ARG A 359 -14.89 -12.49 12.10
C ARG A 359 -14.31 -12.17 13.47
N SER A 360 -13.61 -13.10 14.12
CA SER A 360 -13.10 -12.93 15.48
C SER A 360 -11.81 -12.13 15.59
N ILE A 361 -11.14 -11.81 14.49
CA ILE A 361 -9.84 -11.13 14.53
C ILE A 361 -9.83 -10.02 13.51
N ARG A 362 -9.45 -8.82 13.94
CA ARG A 362 -9.28 -7.66 13.06
C ARG A 362 -7.84 -7.16 13.19
N PRO A 363 -7.01 -7.26 12.13
CA PRO A 363 -5.70 -6.62 12.12
C PRO A 363 -5.87 -5.11 11.97
N GLU A 364 -5.17 -4.36 12.80
CA GLU A 364 -5.09 -2.91 12.75
C GLU A 364 -3.63 -2.46 12.67
N PHE A 365 -3.38 -1.55 11.73
CA PHE A 365 -2.10 -0.89 11.54
C PHE A 365 -2.27 0.60 11.84
N PRO A 366 -1.88 1.06 13.05
CA PRO A 366 -1.91 2.48 13.37
C PRO A 366 -0.90 3.22 12.50
N ILE A 367 -1.29 4.42 12.10
CA ILE A 367 -0.48 5.32 11.28
C ILE A 367 0.88 5.53 11.97
N ASP A 368 1.95 5.49 11.18
CA ASP A 368 3.35 5.79 11.55
C ASP A 368 4.03 4.83 12.55
N SER A 369 3.35 3.77 13.01
CA SER A 369 3.88 2.87 14.04
C SER A 369 4.60 1.62 13.51
N GLY A 370 4.34 1.25 12.24
CA GLY A 370 4.64 -0.08 11.68
C GLY A 370 4.27 -1.25 12.60
N THR A 371 3.32 -1.03 13.50
CA THR A 371 2.93 -1.97 14.54
C THR A 371 1.62 -2.63 14.14
N LEU A 372 1.55 -3.95 14.31
CA LEU A 372 0.32 -4.71 14.08
C LEU A 372 -0.34 -4.98 15.42
N TYR A 373 -1.57 -4.50 15.56
CA TYR A 373 -2.48 -4.86 16.63
C TYR A 373 -3.53 -5.85 16.10
N LEU A 374 -3.72 -6.96 16.79
CA LEU A 374 -4.80 -7.90 16.52
C LEU A 374 -5.88 -7.71 17.58
N HIS A 375 -7.01 -7.12 17.16
CA HIS A 375 -8.21 -7.05 17.98
C HIS A 375 -8.95 -8.36 17.88
N ILE A 376 -9.14 -9.04 19.01
CA ILE A 376 -9.78 -10.35 19.08
C ILE A 376 -11.12 -10.21 19.79
N GLU A 377 -12.17 -10.73 19.18
CA GLU A 377 -13.49 -10.88 19.76
C GLU A 377 -13.94 -12.34 19.65
N TYR A 378 -14.12 -12.99 20.79
CA TYR A 378 -14.51 -14.40 20.88
C TYR A 378 -15.45 -14.58 22.07
N GLU A 379 -16.62 -15.19 21.84
CA GLU A 379 -17.67 -15.36 22.86
C GLU A 379 -18.03 -14.06 23.62
N ALA A 380 -18.14 -12.94 22.89
CA ALA A 380 -18.38 -11.59 23.42
C ALA A 380 -17.27 -11.04 24.35
N LYS A 381 -16.12 -11.72 24.43
CA LYS A 381 -14.93 -11.27 25.16
C LYS A 381 -13.95 -10.63 24.19
N LYS A 382 -13.32 -9.56 24.66
CA LYS A 382 -12.36 -8.80 23.87
C LYS A 382 -10.95 -9.07 24.39
N GLY A 383 -10.00 -9.13 23.47
CA GLY A 383 -8.58 -9.17 23.75
C GLY A 383 -7.82 -8.40 22.67
N ILE A 384 -6.59 -8.00 22.99
CA ILE A 384 -5.72 -7.33 22.02
C ILE A 384 -4.29 -7.86 22.13
N ILE A 385 -3.71 -8.15 20.96
CA ILE A 385 -2.30 -8.55 20.82
C ILE A 385 -1.56 -7.49 20.03
N GLU A 386 -0.45 -7.00 20.57
CA GLU A 386 0.58 -6.31 19.78
C GLU A 386 1.64 -7.34 19.36
N ILE A 387 2.00 -7.37 18.07
CA ILE A 387 3.05 -8.27 17.59
C ILE A 387 4.34 -7.47 17.37
N LYS A 388 5.40 -7.89 18.06
CA LYS A 388 6.72 -7.26 18.00
C LYS A 388 7.81 -8.30 17.86
N SER A 389 8.91 -7.85 17.30
CA SER A 389 10.17 -8.57 17.31
C SER A 389 11.08 -8.05 18.40
N PHE A 390 11.79 -8.95 19.06
CA PHE A 390 12.80 -8.58 20.04
C PHE A 390 14.11 -8.22 19.34
N THR A 391 14.50 -6.96 19.46
CA THR A 391 15.77 -6.40 18.98
C THR A 391 16.70 -6.13 20.17
N THR A 392 16.27 -5.27 21.08
CA THR A 392 17.00 -4.86 22.28
C THR A 392 16.08 -4.77 23.49
N LEU A 393 16.66 -4.91 24.69
CA LEU A 393 15.90 -4.74 25.94
C LEU A 393 15.30 -3.33 26.05
N ARG A 394 16.01 -2.30 25.56
CA ARG A 394 15.54 -0.92 25.58
C ARG A 394 14.28 -0.75 24.74
N GLU A 395 14.26 -1.28 23.53
CA GLU A 395 13.09 -1.25 22.65
C GLU A 395 11.92 -2.04 23.23
N ALA A 396 12.18 -3.21 23.82
CA ALA A 396 11.15 -3.97 24.52
C ALA A 396 10.50 -3.17 25.67
N ILE A 397 11.29 -2.42 26.45
CA ILE A 397 10.78 -1.54 27.51
C ILE A 397 9.92 -0.40 26.92
N LEU A 398 10.34 0.19 25.80
CA LEU A 398 9.59 1.25 25.12
C LEU A 398 8.27 0.72 24.55
N ALA A 399 8.29 -0.46 23.93
CA ALA A 399 7.10 -1.11 23.39
C ALA A 399 6.03 -1.32 24.47
N ARG A 400 6.39 -1.76 25.68
CA ARG A 400 5.45 -1.90 26.81
C ARG A 400 4.72 -0.60 27.15
N LYS A 401 5.41 0.54 27.11
CA LYS A 401 4.80 1.85 27.36
C LYS A 401 3.86 2.28 26.23
N GLN A 402 4.25 2.02 24.98
CA GLN A 402 3.44 2.31 23.79
C GLN A 402 2.17 1.45 23.77
N ALA A 403 2.30 0.15 24.02
CA ALA A 403 1.20 -0.80 24.14
C ALA A 403 0.16 -0.33 25.17
N ALA A 404 0.62 0.07 26.36
CA ALA A 404 -0.25 0.57 27.43
C ALA A 404 -1.01 1.85 27.01
N ALA A 405 -0.33 2.78 26.33
CA ALA A 405 -0.95 4.01 25.84
C ALA A 405 -2.02 3.71 24.79
N TYR A 406 -1.71 2.83 23.83
CA TYR A 406 -2.64 2.41 22.80
C TYR A 406 -3.87 1.69 23.40
N ALA A 407 -3.65 0.71 24.28
CA ALA A 407 -4.73 -0.03 24.93
C ALA A 407 -5.69 0.90 25.69
N LYS A 408 -5.16 1.90 26.41
CA LYS A 408 -5.95 2.91 27.10
C LYS A 408 -6.79 3.75 26.14
N GLN A 409 -6.22 4.19 25.02
CA GLN A 409 -6.94 4.94 23.98
C GLN A 409 -8.04 4.12 23.33
N SER A 410 -7.78 2.83 23.12
CA SER A 410 -8.70 1.87 22.49
C SER A 410 -9.72 1.25 23.45
N GLY A 411 -9.75 1.68 24.72
CA GLY A 411 -10.73 1.24 25.71
C GLY A 411 -10.50 -0.18 26.26
N TYR A 412 -9.30 -0.72 26.14
CA TYR A 412 -8.91 -2.01 26.74
C TYR A 412 -8.30 -1.80 28.13
N SER A 413 -8.59 -2.70 29.06
CA SER A 413 -7.98 -2.73 30.40
C SER A 413 -6.67 -3.54 30.46
N ASP A 414 -6.41 -4.32 29.42
CA ASP A 414 -5.25 -5.20 29.30
C ASP A 414 -4.80 -5.31 27.83
N ILE A 415 -3.50 -5.54 27.65
CA ILE A 415 -2.87 -5.78 26.35
C ILE A 415 -1.76 -6.81 26.49
N THR A 416 -1.62 -7.67 25.49
CA THR A 416 -0.53 -8.64 25.43
C THR A 416 0.39 -8.34 24.25
N ILE A 417 1.69 -8.27 24.49
CA ILE A 417 2.73 -8.20 23.48
C ILE A 417 3.20 -9.62 23.19
N ALA A 418 2.92 -10.11 21.98
CA ALA A 418 3.53 -11.33 21.44
C ALA A 418 4.91 -10.97 20.87
N MET A 419 5.95 -11.25 21.65
CA MET A 419 7.32 -10.85 21.33
C MET A 419 8.13 -12.01 20.74
N PHE A 420 8.32 -12.00 19.43
CA PHE A 420 9.13 -12.99 18.73
C PHE A 420 10.62 -12.70 18.95
N ALA A 421 11.37 -13.67 19.45
CA ALA A 421 12.78 -13.50 19.77
C ALA A 421 13.63 -14.61 19.15
N PRO A 422 14.83 -14.30 18.61
CA PRO A 422 15.80 -15.29 18.14
C PRO A 422 16.52 -16.00 19.31
N ILE A 423 15.75 -16.49 20.27
CA ILE A 423 16.21 -17.10 21.52
C ILE A 423 15.61 -18.49 21.62
N THR A 424 16.43 -19.48 21.94
CA THR A 424 16.02 -20.88 22.14
C THR A 424 15.96 -21.28 23.62
N ASP A 425 16.69 -20.56 24.49
CA ASP A 425 16.77 -20.84 25.91
C ASP A 425 15.46 -20.47 26.65
N GLU A 426 14.75 -21.48 27.15
CA GLU A 426 13.50 -21.30 27.88
C GLU A 426 13.65 -20.47 29.17
N HIS A 427 14.79 -20.53 29.85
CA HIS A 427 15.02 -19.70 31.04
C HIS A 427 15.07 -18.22 30.68
N VAL A 428 15.76 -17.88 29.59
CA VAL A 428 15.83 -16.49 29.09
C VAL A 428 14.46 -16.02 28.59
N ILE A 429 13.74 -16.86 27.84
CA ILE A 429 12.38 -16.58 27.36
C ILE A 429 11.43 -16.29 28.54
N ASN A 430 11.51 -17.09 29.60
CA ASN A 430 10.67 -16.92 30.78
C ASN A 430 11.04 -15.67 31.59
N GLN A 431 12.33 -15.31 31.66
CA GLN A 431 12.76 -14.06 32.32
C GLN A 431 12.32 -12.80 31.57
N LEU A 432 12.31 -12.84 30.24
CA LEU A 432 11.85 -11.72 29.40
C LEU A 432 10.32 -11.64 29.30
N SER A 433 9.60 -12.72 29.61
CA SER A 433 8.14 -12.74 29.69
C SER A 433 7.69 -12.14 31.02
N VAL A 434 7.14 -10.94 30.97
CA VAL A 434 6.84 -10.13 32.17
C VAL A 434 5.39 -9.68 32.18
N ASN A 435 4.82 -9.56 33.38
CA ASN A 435 3.50 -8.99 33.60
C ASN A 435 3.66 -7.77 34.51
N GLU A 436 3.16 -6.62 34.08
CA GLU A 436 3.23 -5.38 34.85
C GLU A 436 2.00 -4.51 34.63
N SER A 437 1.76 -3.56 35.53
CA SER A 437 0.70 -2.56 35.36
C SER A 437 1.32 -1.20 35.02
N ILE A 438 0.92 -0.62 33.88
CA ILE A 438 1.39 0.68 33.41
C ILE A 438 0.18 1.59 33.24
N ASN A 439 0.12 2.70 33.97
CA ASN A 439 -0.97 3.69 33.87
C ASN A 439 -2.39 3.10 34.02
N GLY A 440 -2.54 2.04 34.84
CA GLY A 440 -3.81 1.36 35.07
C GLY A 440 -4.17 0.30 34.02
N ILE A 441 -3.27 0.02 33.07
CA ILE A 441 -3.41 -1.04 32.07
C ILE A 441 -2.52 -2.22 32.47
N ASN A 442 -3.06 -3.44 32.41
CA ASN A 442 -2.28 -4.66 32.58
C ASN A 442 -1.56 -4.99 31.27
N VAL A 443 -0.23 -4.93 31.29
CA VAL A 443 0.62 -5.25 30.14
C VAL A 443 1.25 -6.61 30.36
N HIS A 444 0.97 -7.53 29.45
CA HIS A 444 1.55 -8.87 29.43
C HIS A 444 2.56 -8.96 28.29
N VAL A 445 3.75 -9.46 28.56
CA VAL A 445 4.73 -9.77 27.53
C VAL A 445 4.91 -11.27 27.50
N VAL A 446 4.61 -11.88 26.35
CA VAL A 446 4.81 -13.31 26.11
C VAL A 446 5.88 -13.46 25.05
N VAL A 447 7.06 -13.91 25.48
CA VAL A 447 8.17 -14.17 24.55
C VAL A 447 7.99 -15.52 23.87
N ILE A 448 8.10 -15.50 22.54
CA ILE A 448 7.98 -16.64 21.63
C ILE A 448 9.35 -16.84 20.99
N GLY A 449 10.05 -17.90 21.43
CA GLY A 449 11.41 -18.20 20.96
C GLY A 449 11.48 -18.85 19.58
N GLN A 450 12.68 -18.93 19.03
CA GLN A 450 13.00 -19.77 17.87
C GLN A 450 13.11 -21.23 18.33
N GLY A 451 11.95 -21.87 18.49
CA GLY A 451 11.83 -23.28 18.84
C GLY A 451 11.83 -24.14 17.60
#